data_AF-A0A0Q9T408-F1
#
_entry.id   AF-A0A0Q9T408-F1
#
_cell.length_a   1.000
_cell.length_b   1.000
_cell.length_c   1.000
_cell.angle_alpha   90.00
_cell.angle_beta   90.00
_cell.angle_gamma   90.00
#
_symmetry.space_group_name_H-M   'P 1'
#
loop_
_entity.id
_entity.type
_entity.pdbx_description
1 polymer ?
#
loop_
_entity_poly.entity_id
_entity_poly.type
_entity_poly.pdbx_seq_one_letter_code
_entity_poly.pdbx_strand_id
1 'polypeptide(L)'
;MLTLKFHDASSDEGLAQYKKTIRSYVKMNSDRHGFVPYRNVSSAVTGAELVMEKAEEELEKGQRLSAVKISFCILHEMGELLRSCDDSDGIVGGMIQQCLNLVHNAVCDLESNSEIDRPAMLELLLKETFHPDLEEWSEWQLSLLQSGACLIKNDKERTEWEQQVVKLEEKEKRNSSYGSYFAEDIARLRYQMIQKFDGDEQATKFVQDHLDFTAFRKMPIATAMNHQQYDKALQLAEEGERHDTRKGYPGLVDQWKRYRYDIYQLTHQVEHQKKLAEEFLVSGEYAYYAQLKELFSKDE
;
A
#
# COMPACT_ATOMS: atom_id res chain seq x y z
N MET A 1 -43.54 10.93 -20.08
CA MET A 1 -42.14 10.50 -19.89
C MET A 1 -42.08 9.71 -18.60
N LEU A 2 -41.84 8.40 -18.68
CA LEU A 2 -41.62 7.57 -17.51
C LEU A 2 -40.18 7.80 -17.03
N THR A 3 -40.04 8.58 -15.96
CA THR A 3 -38.81 8.65 -15.17
C THR A 3 -38.66 7.33 -14.44
N LEU A 4 -37.81 6.44 -14.96
CA LEU A 4 -37.27 5.34 -14.17
C LEU A 4 -36.53 5.98 -12.98
N LYS A 5 -37.15 5.92 -11.80
CA LYS A 5 -36.46 6.16 -10.55
C LYS A 5 -35.36 5.10 -10.47
N PHE A 6 -34.11 5.51 -10.66
CA PHE A 6 -33.00 4.69 -10.25
C PHE A 6 -33.17 4.45 -8.75
N HIS A 7 -33.40 3.19 -8.39
CA HIS A 7 -33.08 2.70 -7.05
C HIS A 7 -31.69 3.23 -6.69
N ASP A 8 -31.50 3.64 -5.43
CA ASP A 8 -30.19 4.00 -4.88
C ASP A 8 -29.16 2.95 -5.35
N ALA A 9 -28.11 3.38 -6.05
CA ALA A 9 -27.14 2.49 -6.68
C ALA A 9 -26.48 1.56 -5.65
N SER A 10 -26.44 1.98 -4.38
CA SER A 10 -25.94 1.20 -3.25
C SER A 10 -27.03 0.49 -2.43
N SER A 11 -28.29 0.54 -2.86
CA SER A 11 -29.37 -0.24 -2.24
C SER A 11 -29.11 -1.73 -2.35
N ASP A 12 -29.71 -2.50 -1.44
CA ASP A 12 -29.61 -3.97 -1.45
C ASP A 12 -30.02 -4.58 -2.81
N GLU A 13 -31.02 -3.99 -3.46
CA GLU A 13 -31.46 -4.41 -4.80
C GLU A 13 -30.42 -4.05 -5.89
N GLY A 14 -29.80 -2.86 -5.81
CA GLY A 14 -28.74 -2.44 -6.72
C GLY A 14 -27.50 -3.34 -6.61
N LEU A 15 -27.04 -3.58 -5.38
CA LEU A 15 -25.91 -4.47 -5.10
C LEU A 15 -26.21 -5.91 -5.55
N ALA A 16 -27.43 -6.41 -5.32
CA ALA A 16 -27.82 -7.74 -5.80
C ALA A 16 -27.77 -7.84 -7.34
N GLN A 17 -28.15 -6.78 -8.04
CA GLN A 17 -28.07 -6.72 -9.50
C GLN A 17 -26.61 -6.68 -9.98
N TYR A 18 -25.72 -5.95 -9.30
CA TYR A 18 -24.28 -5.96 -9.61
C TYR A 18 -23.66 -7.34 -9.43
N LYS A 19 -23.91 -8.02 -8.30
CA LYS A 19 -23.47 -9.41 -8.08
C LYS A 19 -23.95 -10.34 -9.19
N LYS A 20 -25.21 -10.20 -9.60
CA LYS A 20 -25.78 -10.99 -10.68
C LYS A 20 -25.07 -10.74 -12.02
N THR A 21 -24.73 -9.49 -12.32
CA THR A 21 -23.96 -9.13 -13.51
C THR A 21 -22.60 -9.82 -13.47
N ILE A 22 -21.82 -9.60 -12.42
CA ILE A 22 -20.46 -10.17 -12.25
C ILE A 22 -20.49 -11.70 -12.38
N ARG A 23 -21.37 -12.37 -11.62
CA ARG A 23 -21.49 -13.84 -11.63
C ARG A 23 -21.92 -14.39 -12.99
N SER A 24 -22.68 -13.63 -13.78
CA SER A 24 -23.11 -14.10 -15.11
C SER A 24 -21.93 -14.17 -16.08
N TYR A 25 -21.05 -13.16 -16.07
CA TYR A 25 -19.81 -13.17 -16.85
C TYR A 25 -18.86 -14.28 -16.39
N VAL A 26 -18.65 -14.44 -15.08
CA VAL A 26 -17.84 -15.54 -14.54
C VAL A 26 -18.38 -16.88 -15.03
N LYS A 27 -19.67 -17.15 -14.82
CA LYS A 27 -20.30 -18.42 -15.19
C LYS A 27 -20.25 -18.72 -16.70
N MET A 28 -20.39 -17.70 -17.55
CA MET A 28 -20.29 -17.86 -19.01
C MET A 28 -18.90 -18.28 -19.47
N ASN A 29 -17.88 -17.99 -18.65
CA ASN A 29 -16.48 -18.21 -18.96
C ASN A 29 -15.83 -19.36 -18.15
N SER A 30 -16.55 -19.90 -17.17
CA SER A 30 -16.19 -21.10 -16.41
C SER A 30 -16.37 -22.38 -17.22
N ASP A 31 -15.58 -23.40 -16.87
CA ASP A 31 -15.78 -24.77 -17.33
C ASP A 31 -16.94 -25.48 -16.59
N ARG A 32 -17.15 -26.76 -16.89
CA ARG A 32 -18.20 -27.58 -16.26
C ARG A 32 -18.04 -27.79 -14.75
N HIS A 33 -16.87 -27.49 -14.20
CA HIS A 33 -16.54 -27.61 -12.78
C HIS A 33 -16.56 -26.25 -12.07
N GLY A 34 -16.85 -25.16 -12.79
CA GLY A 34 -16.86 -23.80 -12.25
C GLY A 34 -15.50 -23.11 -12.29
N PHE A 35 -14.48 -23.74 -12.87
CA PHE A 35 -13.13 -23.16 -12.96
C PHE A 35 -13.00 -22.25 -14.18
N VAL A 36 -12.42 -21.07 -14.03
CA VAL A 36 -12.14 -20.15 -15.15
C VAL A 36 -10.70 -20.36 -15.64
N PRO A 37 -10.49 -20.92 -16.85
CA PRO A 37 -9.15 -21.11 -17.38
C PRO A 37 -8.52 -19.78 -17.78
N TYR A 38 -7.18 -19.71 -17.73
CA TYR A 38 -6.35 -18.55 -18.04
C TYR A 38 -6.88 -17.69 -19.20
N ARG A 39 -7.08 -18.30 -20.37
CA ARG A 39 -7.53 -17.64 -21.60
C ARG A 39 -8.90 -16.96 -21.52
N ASN A 40 -9.71 -17.31 -20.53
CA ASN A 40 -11.07 -16.81 -20.33
C ASN A 40 -11.16 -15.80 -19.17
N VAL A 41 -10.09 -15.60 -18.39
CA VAL A 41 -10.12 -14.73 -17.21
C VAL A 41 -10.48 -13.29 -17.57
N SER A 42 -9.86 -12.74 -18.62
CA SER A 42 -10.18 -11.38 -19.11
C SER A 42 -11.69 -11.23 -19.41
N SER A 43 -12.31 -12.21 -20.06
CA SER A 43 -13.75 -12.18 -20.35
C SER A 43 -14.63 -12.43 -19.12
N ALA A 44 -14.13 -13.15 -18.12
CA ALA A 44 -14.84 -13.40 -16.87
C ALA A 44 -14.91 -12.13 -15.99
N VAL A 45 -13.85 -11.31 -16.00
CA VAL A 45 -13.73 -10.09 -15.21
C VAL A 45 -14.52 -8.91 -15.80
N THR A 46 -14.92 -8.96 -17.08
CA THR A 46 -15.71 -7.90 -17.73
C THR A 46 -16.96 -7.47 -16.95
N GLY A 47 -17.63 -8.42 -16.27
CA GLY A 47 -18.77 -8.09 -15.41
C GLY A 47 -18.40 -7.19 -14.23
N ALA A 48 -17.20 -7.36 -13.66
CA ALA A 48 -16.66 -6.52 -12.59
C ALA A 48 -16.21 -5.16 -13.12
N GLU A 49 -15.56 -5.10 -14.30
CA GLU A 49 -15.17 -3.84 -14.95
C GLU A 49 -16.38 -2.92 -15.17
N LEU A 50 -17.49 -3.46 -15.69
CA LEU A 50 -18.74 -2.70 -15.88
C LEU A 50 -19.35 -2.19 -14.57
N VAL A 51 -19.18 -2.92 -13.47
CA VAL A 51 -19.65 -2.48 -12.14
C VAL A 51 -18.68 -1.47 -11.54
N MET A 52 -17.39 -1.58 -11.83
CA MET A 52 -16.37 -0.63 -11.40
C MET A 52 -16.63 0.76 -11.98
N GLU A 53 -16.99 0.86 -13.28
CA GLU A 53 -17.43 2.12 -13.89
C GLU A 53 -18.56 2.79 -13.10
N LYS A 54 -19.45 1.99 -12.48
CA LYS A 54 -20.52 2.53 -11.61
C LYS A 54 -20.01 3.01 -10.25
N ALA A 55 -19.01 2.34 -9.67
CA ALA A 55 -18.36 2.83 -8.46
C ALA A 55 -17.67 4.17 -8.71
N GLU A 56 -16.98 4.31 -9.85
CA GLU A 56 -16.31 5.53 -10.27
C GLU A 56 -17.31 6.67 -10.53
N GLU A 57 -18.40 6.41 -11.27
CA GLU A 57 -19.48 7.38 -11.47
C GLU A 57 -20.08 7.89 -10.15
N GLU A 58 -20.28 7.01 -9.16
CA GLU A 58 -20.79 7.43 -7.84
C GLU A 58 -19.75 8.26 -7.07
N LEU A 59 -18.47 7.93 -7.18
CA LEU A 59 -17.39 8.70 -6.59
C LEU A 59 -17.31 10.12 -7.19
N GLU A 60 -17.41 10.24 -8.51
CA GLU A 60 -17.45 11.53 -9.23
C GLU A 60 -18.65 12.40 -8.82
N LYS A 61 -19.80 11.78 -8.53
CA LYS A 61 -20.99 12.46 -7.99
C LYS A 61 -20.86 12.84 -6.51
N GLY A 62 -19.74 12.49 -5.87
CA GLY A 62 -19.50 12.70 -4.44
C GLY A 62 -20.19 11.69 -3.52
N GLN A 63 -20.83 10.65 -4.08
CA GLN A 63 -21.50 9.57 -3.34
C GLN A 63 -20.49 8.52 -2.87
N ARG A 64 -19.54 8.93 -2.03
CA ARG A 64 -18.39 8.12 -1.59
C ARG A 64 -18.80 6.81 -0.94
N LEU A 65 -19.77 6.84 -0.02
CA LEU A 65 -20.22 5.63 0.68
C LEU A 65 -20.82 4.62 -0.30
N SER A 66 -21.55 5.09 -1.32
CA SER A 66 -22.07 4.25 -2.40
C SER A 66 -20.95 3.63 -3.21
N ALA A 67 -19.96 4.43 -3.63
CA ALA A 67 -18.80 3.95 -4.39
C ALA A 67 -18.01 2.87 -3.64
N VAL A 68 -17.82 3.05 -2.33
CA VAL A 68 -17.14 2.07 -1.45
C VAL A 68 -17.95 0.79 -1.31
N LYS A 69 -19.28 0.86 -1.12
CA LYS A 69 -20.15 -0.32 -1.07
C LYS A 69 -20.13 -1.12 -2.37
N ILE A 70 -20.15 -0.43 -3.52
CA ILE A 70 -20.05 -1.08 -4.84
C ILE A 70 -18.67 -1.75 -4.98
N SER A 71 -17.60 -1.09 -4.54
CA SER A 71 -16.24 -1.64 -4.57
C SER A 71 -16.11 -2.91 -3.73
N PHE A 72 -16.71 -2.95 -2.53
CA PHE A 72 -16.75 -4.17 -1.73
C PHE A 72 -17.56 -5.29 -2.39
N CYS A 73 -18.68 -4.94 -3.04
CA CYS A 73 -19.44 -5.91 -3.83
C CYS A 73 -18.58 -6.56 -4.93
N ILE A 74 -17.74 -5.79 -5.62
CA ILE A 74 -16.82 -6.33 -6.62
C ILE A 74 -15.73 -7.17 -5.95
N LEU A 75 -15.10 -6.65 -4.90
CA LEU A 75 -14.00 -7.28 -4.19
C LEU A 75 -14.39 -8.67 -3.64
N HIS A 76 -15.59 -8.83 -3.09
CA HIS A 76 -16.09 -10.14 -2.62
C HIS A 76 -16.21 -11.14 -3.78
N GLU A 77 -16.80 -10.73 -4.90
CA GLU A 77 -16.99 -11.62 -6.06
C GLU A 77 -15.66 -11.96 -6.76
N MET A 78 -14.71 -11.02 -6.80
CA MET A 78 -13.37 -11.26 -7.33
C MET A 78 -12.52 -12.12 -6.40
N GLY A 79 -12.68 -11.98 -5.08
CA GLY A 79 -12.03 -12.88 -4.11
C GLY A 79 -12.46 -14.33 -4.29
N GLU A 80 -13.75 -14.58 -4.54
CA GLU A 80 -14.27 -15.91 -4.86
C GLU A 80 -13.78 -16.42 -6.22
N LEU A 81 -13.73 -15.55 -7.24
CA LEU A 81 -13.17 -15.91 -8.55
C LEU A 81 -11.70 -16.32 -8.44
N LEU A 82 -10.90 -15.59 -7.64
CA LEU A 82 -9.46 -15.85 -7.50
C LEU A 82 -9.16 -17.25 -6.97
N ARG A 83 -10.03 -17.81 -6.12
CA ARG A 83 -9.93 -19.19 -5.62
C ARG A 83 -10.23 -20.26 -6.68
N SER A 84 -10.83 -19.86 -7.80
CA SER A 84 -11.39 -20.75 -8.81
C SER A 84 -10.99 -20.39 -10.24
N CYS A 85 -9.88 -19.68 -10.42
CA CYS A 85 -9.34 -19.34 -11.73
C CYS A 85 -7.82 -19.49 -11.82
N ASP A 86 -7.31 -19.50 -13.05
CA ASP A 86 -5.88 -19.36 -13.34
C ASP A 86 -5.55 -17.88 -13.57
N ASP A 87 -5.26 -17.15 -12.48
CA ASP A 87 -4.92 -15.72 -12.51
C ASP A 87 -3.42 -15.45 -12.70
N SER A 88 -2.72 -16.29 -13.47
CA SER A 88 -1.27 -16.12 -13.69
C SER A 88 -0.90 -14.77 -14.35
N ASP A 89 -1.83 -14.14 -15.08
CA ASP A 89 -1.68 -12.78 -15.63
C ASP A 89 -1.99 -11.66 -14.62
N GLY A 90 -2.50 -12.00 -13.43
CA GLY A 90 -2.86 -11.05 -12.38
C GLY A 90 -4.05 -10.15 -12.72
N ILE A 91 -4.97 -10.59 -13.58
CA ILE A 91 -6.13 -9.81 -14.01
C ILE A 91 -7.13 -9.65 -12.86
N VAL A 92 -7.45 -10.75 -12.17
CA VAL A 92 -8.38 -10.75 -11.04
C VAL A 92 -7.74 -10.02 -9.85
N GLY A 93 -6.48 -10.31 -9.54
CA GLY A 93 -5.72 -9.56 -8.53
C GLY A 93 -5.65 -8.06 -8.85
N GLY A 94 -5.49 -7.70 -10.13
CA GLY A 94 -5.52 -6.33 -10.62
C GLY A 94 -6.87 -5.64 -10.38
N MET A 95 -7.99 -6.33 -10.64
CA MET A 95 -9.33 -5.81 -10.34
C MET A 95 -9.53 -5.58 -8.83
N ILE A 96 -9.06 -6.51 -7.99
CA ILE A 96 -9.13 -6.35 -6.53
C ILE A 96 -8.32 -5.15 -6.08
N GLN A 97 -7.10 -4.97 -6.61
CA GLN A 97 -6.26 -3.82 -6.31
C GLN A 97 -6.93 -2.51 -6.76
N GLN A 98 -7.62 -2.49 -7.90
CA GLN A 98 -8.37 -1.31 -8.33
C GLN A 98 -9.50 -0.96 -7.35
N CYS A 99 -10.24 -1.95 -6.83
CA CYS A 99 -11.26 -1.71 -5.80
C CYS A 99 -10.64 -1.12 -4.52
N LEU A 100 -9.52 -1.70 -4.04
CA LEU A 100 -8.82 -1.18 -2.85
C LEU A 100 -8.31 0.25 -3.06
N ASN A 101 -7.80 0.56 -4.24
CA ASN A 101 -7.34 1.91 -4.60
C ASN A 101 -8.51 2.90 -4.63
N LEU A 102 -9.67 2.53 -5.21
CA LEU A 102 -10.85 3.39 -5.21
C LEU A 102 -11.34 3.64 -3.79
N VAL A 103 -11.38 2.60 -2.94
CA VAL A 103 -11.71 2.76 -1.51
C VAL A 103 -10.75 3.73 -0.83
N HIS A 104 -9.44 3.57 -1.04
CA HIS A 104 -8.43 4.47 -0.47
C HIS A 104 -8.62 5.93 -0.93
N ASN A 105 -8.83 6.13 -2.23
CA ASN A 105 -9.04 7.46 -2.81
C ASN A 105 -10.32 8.10 -2.27
N ALA A 106 -11.40 7.33 -2.14
CA ALA A 106 -12.67 7.81 -1.60
C ALA A 106 -12.56 8.31 -0.16
N VAL A 107 -11.64 7.77 0.65
CA VAL A 107 -11.55 8.07 2.08
C VAL A 107 -10.44 9.06 2.43
N CYS A 108 -9.32 9.04 1.69
CA CYS A 108 -8.16 9.89 1.95
C CYS A 108 -8.18 11.21 1.15
N ASP A 109 -9.12 11.39 0.23
CA ASP A 109 -9.35 12.68 -0.44
C ASP A 109 -9.85 13.74 0.56
N LEU A 110 -9.04 14.78 0.76
CA LEU A 110 -9.14 15.77 1.83
C LEU A 110 -10.18 16.87 1.56
N GLU A 111 -10.54 17.13 0.30
CA GLU A 111 -11.40 18.26 -0.08
C GLU A 111 -12.90 17.99 0.14
N SER A 112 -13.25 16.75 0.47
CA SER A 112 -14.54 16.20 0.09
C SER A 112 -15.15 15.26 1.13
N ASN A 113 -14.51 15.16 2.29
CA ASN A 113 -15.05 14.56 3.50
C ASN A 113 -16.20 15.44 4.04
N SER A 114 -17.40 15.26 3.51
CA SER A 114 -18.59 15.66 4.24
C SER A 114 -18.54 14.94 5.60
N GLU A 115 -18.48 15.70 6.69
CA GLU A 115 -18.38 15.17 8.07
C GLU A 115 -19.47 14.13 8.42
N ILE A 116 -20.54 14.08 7.61
CA ILE A 116 -21.76 13.32 7.83
C ILE A 116 -21.53 11.80 7.66
N ASP A 117 -20.81 11.35 6.63
CA ASP A 117 -20.68 9.92 6.31
C ASP A 117 -19.41 9.26 6.86
N ARG A 118 -18.46 10.06 7.37
CA ARG A 118 -17.15 9.59 7.83
C ARG A 118 -17.22 8.50 8.92
N PRO A 119 -18.03 8.61 10.00
CA PRO A 119 -18.10 7.55 11.02
C PRO A 119 -18.62 6.24 10.43
N ALA A 120 -19.65 6.30 9.58
CA ALA A 120 -20.22 5.12 8.92
C ALA A 120 -19.22 4.47 7.96
N MET A 121 -18.41 5.29 7.27
CA MET A 121 -17.33 4.81 6.41
C MET A 121 -16.24 4.08 7.20
N LEU A 122 -15.82 4.64 8.34
CA LEU A 122 -14.84 4.00 9.21
C LEU A 122 -15.38 2.65 9.74
N GLU A 123 -16.61 2.63 10.24
CA GLU A 123 -17.26 1.40 10.70
C GLU A 123 -17.33 0.33 9.60
N LEU A 124 -17.71 0.74 8.38
CA LEU A 124 -17.75 -0.16 7.23
C LEU A 124 -16.38 -0.77 6.93
N LEU A 125 -15.31 0.03 6.88
CA LEU A 125 -13.95 -0.46 6.62
C LEU A 125 -13.46 -1.43 7.71
N LEU A 126 -13.68 -1.10 8.98
CA LEU A 126 -13.27 -1.96 10.09
C LEU A 126 -14.01 -3.28 10.08
N LYS A 127 -15.30 -3.27 9.72
CA LYS A 127 -16.11 -4.48 9.56
C LYS A 127 -15.62 -5.33 8.39
N GLU A 128 -15.43 -4.71 7.22
CA GLU A 128 -14.99 -5.41 6.01
C GLU A 128 -13.59 -6.00 6.15
N THR A 129 -12.69 -5.37 6.92
CA THR A 129 -11.35 -5.90 7.20
C THR A 129 -11.36 -7.37 7.65
N PHE A 130 -12.38 -7.82 8.38
CA PHE A 130 -12.52 -9.21 8.83
C PHE A 130 -13.69 -9.95 8.18
N HIS A 131 -14.10 -9.53 6.98
CA HIS A 131 -15.05 -10.29 6.19
C HIS A 131 -14.47 -11.69 5.85
N PRO A 132 -15.27 -12.78 5.88
CA PRO A 132 -14.79 -14.14 5.58
C PRO A 132 -14.03 -14.25 4.25
N ASP A 133 -14.51 -13.55 3.21
CA ASP A 133 -13.88 -13.60 1.88
C ASP A 133 -12.43 -13.05 1.87
N LEU A 134 -12.08 -12.20 2.84
CA LEU A 134 -10.77 -11.59 3.04
C LEU A 134 -9.89 -12.35 4.04
N GLU A 135 -10.37 -13.43 4.63
CA GLU A 135 -9.66 -14.14 5.70
C GLU A 135 -8.30 -14.72 5.26
N GLU A 136 -8.11 -15.00 3.97
CA GLU A 136 -6.84 -15.54 3.47
C GLU A 136 -5.89 -14.45 2.95
N TRP A 137 -6.32 -13.18 2.94
CA TRP A 137 -5.68 -12.10 2.18
C TRP A 137 -5.23 -10.96 3.09
N SER A 138 -4.26 -11.21 3.96
CA SER A 138 -3.82 -10.27 4.99
C SER A 138 -3.27 -8.95 4.45
N GLU A 139 -2.74 -8.93 3.23
CA GLU A 139 -2.34 -7.69 2.52
C GLU A 139 -3.56 -6.79 2.21
N TRP A 140 -4.68 -7.38 1.79
CA TRP A 140 -5.90 -6.62 1.53
C TRP A 140 -6.55 -6.15 2.83
N GLN A 141 -6.54 -6.98 3.87
CA GLN A 141 -6.98 -6.58 5.22
C GLN A 141 -6.16 -5.38 5.71
N LEU A 142 -4.84 -5.40 5.51
CA LEU A 142 -3.96 -4.30 5.86
C LEU A 142 -4.25 -3.02 5.06
N SER A 143 -4.52 -3.14 3.75
CA SER A 143 -4.91 -2.02 2.88
C SER A 143 -6.20 -1.33 3.35
N LEU A 144 -7.17 -2.10 3.88
CA LEU A 144 -8.39 -1.55 4.45
C LEU A 144 -8.13 -0.83 5.77
N LEU A 145 -7.26 -1.36 6.63
CA LEU A 145 -6.83 -0.68 7.85
C LEU A 145 -6.07 0.61 7.56
N GLN A 146 -5.22 0.63 6.54
CA GLN A 146 -4.54 1.84 6.08
C GLN A 146 -5.54 2.91 5.63
N SER A 147 -6.57 2.50 4.87
CA SER A 147 -7.64 3.39 4.44
C SER A 147 -8.47 3.90 5.63
N GLY A 148 -8.77 3.03 6.59
CA GLY A 148 -9.46 3.41 7.83
C GLY A 148 -8.69 4.44 8.66
N ALA A 149 -7.35 4.36 8.67
CA ALA A 149 -6.51 5.30 9.41
C ALA A 149 -6.67 6.77 8.95
N CYS A 150 -7.00 7.00 7.67
CA CYS A 150 -7.31 8.34 7.15
C CYS A 150 -8.53 8.96 7.85
N LEU A 151 -9.51 8.16 8.26
CA LEU A 151 -10.80 8.61 8.79
C LEU A 151 -10.80 8.86 10.31
N ILE A 152 -9.78 8.39 11.04
CA ILE A 152 -9.72 8.48 12.51
C ILE A 152 -9.58 9.94 12.95
N LYS A 153 -10.41 10.40 13.88
CA LYS A 153 -10.39 11.79 14.39
C LYS A 153 -10.20 11.93 15.90
N ASN A 154 -10.36 10.85 16.65
CA ASN A 154 -10.30 10.89 18.12
C ASN A 154 -9.72 9.59 18.68
N ASP A 155 -9.36 9.61 19.96
CA ASP A 155 -8.72 8.48 20.64
C ASP A 155 -9.60 7.23 20.74
N LYS A 156 -10.94 7.40 20.78
CA LYS A 156 -11.87 6.27 20.79
C LYS A 156 -11.77 5.49 19.48
N GLU A 157 -11.88 6.18 18.35
CA GLU A 157 -11.75 5.59 17.02
C GLU A 157 -10.35 5.00 16.79
N ARG A 158 -9.30 5.69 17.30
CA ARG A 158 -7.93 5.17 17.27
C ARG A 158 -7.82 3.85 18.01
N THR A 159 -8.45 3.74 19.19
CA THR A 159 -8.44 2.53 20.00
C THR A 159 -9.18 1.39 19.30
N GLU A 160 -10.35 1.65 18.72
CA GLU A 160 -11.14 0.67 17.98
C GLU A 160 -10.37 0.15 16.75
N TRP A 161 -9.70 1.03 16.02
CA TRP A 161 -8.83 0.66 14.90
C TRP A 161 -7.60 -0.13 15.35
N GLU A 162 -6.91 0.28 16.42
CA GLU A 162 -5.73 -0.44 16.92
C GLU A 162 -6.08 -1.87 17.39
N GLN A 163 -7.27 -2.08 17.94
CA GLN A 163 -7.76 -3.43 18.25
C GLN A 163 -7.85 -4.32 17.00
N GLN A 164 -8.26 -3.76 15.86
CA GLN A 164 -8.28 -4.49 14.59
C GLN A 164 -6.86 -4.78 14.08
N VAL A 165 -5.94 -3.82 14.20
CA VAL A 165 -4.52 -3.98 13.85
C VAL A 165 -3.88 -5.10 14.67
N VAL A 166 -4.05 -5.10 15.99
CA VAL A 166 -3.51 -6.14 16.89
C VAL A 166 -4.08 -7.52 16.52
N LYS A 167 -5.40 -7.60 16.29
CA LYS A 167 -6.05 -8.86 15.88
C LYS A 167 -5.47 -9.41 14.58
N LEU A 168 -5.21 -8.55 13.60
CA LEU A 168 -4.60 -8.93 12.32
C LEU A 168 -3.13 -9.37 12.52
N GLU A 169 -2.37 -8.63 13.31
CA GLU A 169 -0.97 -8.94 13.62
C GLU A 169 -0.84 -10.30 14.35
N GLU A 170 -1.69 -10.58 15.32
CA GLU A 170 -1.72 -11.86 16.04
C GLU A 170 -2.12 -13.05 15.14
N LYS A 171 -3.04 -12.81 14.20
CA LYS A 171 -3.40 -13.80 13.19
C LYS A 171 -2.18 -14.13 12.31
N GLU A 172 -1.49 -13.13 11.78
CA GLU A 172 -0.33 -13.36 10.91
C GLU A 172 0.84 -14.03 11.65
N LYS A 173 1.10 -13.65 12.91
CA LYS A 173 2.11 -14.32 13.75
C LYS A 173 1.88 -15.82 13.90
N ARG A 174 0.61 -16.28 13.86
CA ARG A 174 0.27 -17.72 13.95
C ARG A 174 0.42 -18.46 12.63
N ASN A 175 0.30 -17.77 11.50
CA ASN A 175 0.30 -18.39 10.17
C ASN A 175 1.69 -18.72 9.62
N SER A 176 2.78 -18.57 10.42
CA SER A 176 4.20 -18.76 10.04
C SER A 176 4.71 -17.87 8.88
N SER A 177 3.81 -17.24 8.14
CA SER A 177 4.05 -16.27 7.06
C SER A 177 4.26 -14.83 7.57
N TYR A 178 4.48 -14.64 8.87
CA TYR A 178 4.82 -13.32 9.43
C TYR A 178 6.20 -12.88 8.95
N GLY A 179 6.21 -12.33 7.74
CA GLY A 179 7.38 -11.77 7.11
C GLY A 179 7.75 -10.43 7.76
N SER A 180 9.03 -10.10 7.72
CA SER A 180 9.52 -8.79 8.18
C SER A 180 8.83 -7.61 7.51
N TYR A 181 8.32 -7.79 6.28
CA TYR A 181 7.58 -6.77 5.53
C TYR A 181 6.23 -6.45 6.14
N PHE A 182 5.41 -7.47 6.45
CA PHE A 182 4.11 -7.26 7.09
C PHE A 182 4.26 -6.55 8.45
N ALA A 183 5.27 -6.95 9.23
CA ALA A 183 5.61 -6.30 10.49
C ALA A 183 6.01 -4.82 10.30
N GLU A 184 6.80 -4.53 9.26
CA GLU A 184 7.21 -3.17 8.92
C GLU A 184 6.00 -2.31 8.54
N ASP A 185 5.05 -2.84 7.76
CA ASP A 185 3.85 -2.09 7.34
C ASP A 185 2.92 -1.79 8.50
N ILE A 186 2.69 -2.75 9.41
CA ILE A 186 1.96 -2.51 10.67
C ILE A 186 2.64 -1.41 11.49
N ALA A 187 3.97 -1.46 11.59
CA ALA A 187 4.73 -0.45 12.32
C ALA A 187 4.59 0.94 11.67
N ARG A 188 4.59 1.03 10.32
CA ARG A 188 4.34 2.28 9.59
C ARG A 188 2.96 2.85 9.88
N LEU A 189 1.92 2.02 9.94
CA LEU A 189 0.57 2.46 10.29
C LEU A 189 0.51 3.03 11.72
N ARG A 190 1.12 2.34 12.68
CA ARG A 190 1.24 2.84 14.06
C ARG A 190 2.01 4.16 14.13
N TYR A 191 3.12 4.26 13.40
CA TYR A 191 3.91 5.50 13.30
C TYR A 191 3.04 6.67 12.81
N GLN A 192 2.24 6.47 11.76
CA GLN A 192 1.33 7.51 11.25
C GLN A 192 0.32 7.97 12.31
N MET A 193 -0.22 7.04 13.11
CA MET A 193 -1.14 7.38 14.20
C MET A 193 -0.45 8.12 15.34
N ILE A 194 0.75 7.68 15.73
CA ILE A 194 1.55 8.36 16.75
C ILE A 194 1.89 9.78 16.29
N GLN A 195 2.32 9.96 15.05
CA GLN A 195 2.61 11.29 14.52
C GLN A 195 1.37 12.19 14.53
N LYS A 196 0.22 11.66 14.11
CA LYS A 196 -1.05 12.41 14.02
C LYS A 196 -1.62 12.81 15.38
N PHE A 197 -1.51 11.96 16.40
CA PHE A 197 -2.16 12.16 17.70
C PHE A 197 -1.21 12.54 18.85
N ASP A 198 0.03 12.06 18.81
CA ASP A 198 1.00 12.17 19.92
C ASP A 198 2.15 13.15 19.58
N GLY A 199 2.28 13.56 18.31
CA GLY A 199 3.23 14.55 17.83
C GLY A 199 4.60 14.00 17.43
N ASP A 200 5.41 14.86 16.82
CA ASP A 200 6.69 14.49 16.20
C ASP A 200 7.73 13.93 17.18
N GLU A 201 7.71 14.34 18.44
CA GLU A 201 8.63 13.82 19.47
C GLU A 201 8.39 12.32 19.72
N GLN A 202 7.13 11.93 19.94
CA GLN A 202 6.78 10.53 20.16
C GLN A 202 6.96 9.71 18.89
N ALA A 203 6.65 10.28 17.72
CA ALA A 203 6.89 9.63 16.44
C ALA A 203 8.39 9.38 16.20
N THR A 204 9.25 10.33 16.56
CA THR A 204 10.71 10.19 16.48
C THR A 204 11.19 9.09 17.41
N LYS A 205 10.71 9.05 18.66
CA LYS A 205 11.05 7.99 19.60
C LYS A 205 10.64 6.61 19.07
N PHE A 206 9.42 6.50 18.54
CA PHE A 206 8.93 5.27 17.93
C PHE A 206 9.85 4.79 16.80
N VAL A 207 10.31 5.69 15.92
CA VAL A 207 11.27 5.36 14.86
C VAL A 207 12.60 4.86 15.42
N GLN A 208 13.13 5.50 16.48
CA GLN A 208 14.38 5.08 17.12
C GLN A 208 14.27 3.68 17.76
N ASP A 209 13.11 3.36 18.34
CA ASP A 209 12.85 2.06 18.96
C ASP A 209 12.64 0.93 17.94
N HIS A 210 12.48 1.25 16.65
CA HIS A 210 12.17 0.30 15.58
C HIS A 210 13.15 0.37 14.39
N LEU A 211 14.41 0.77 14.65
CA LEU A 211 15.46 0.82 13.63
C LEU A 211 15.84 -0.55 13.03
N ASP A 212 15.26 -1.66 13.51
CA ASP A 212 15.34 -2.97 12.84
C ASP A 212 14.62 -2.99 11.48
N PHE A 213 13.63 -2.11 11.29
CA PHE A 213 12.93 -1.94 10.03
C PHE A 213 13.66 -0.99 9.09
N THR A 214 13.76 -1.40 7.83
CA THR A 214 14.47 -0.64 6.78
C THR A 214 13.79 0.71 6.56
N ALA A 215 12.45 0.74 6.58
CA ALA A 215 11.64 1.96 6.56
C ALA A 215 12.16 3.04 7.50
N PHE A 216 12.38 2.62 8.75
CA PHE A 216 12.63 3.50 9.87
C PHE A 216 14.10 3.86 9.99
N ARG A 217 15.02 3.07 9.41
CA ARG A 217 16.40 3.54 9.18
C ARG A 217 16.47 4.65 8.13
N LYS A 218 15.64 4.60 7.08
CA LYS A 218 15.63 5.63 6.01
C LYS A 218 15.10 6.98 6.49
N MET A 219 14.09 6.97 7.36
CA MET A 219 13.42 8.20 7.81
C MET A 219 14.38 9.23 8.45
N PRO A 220 15.20 8.89 9.46
CA PRO A 220 16.18 9.81 10.04
C PRO A 220 17.23 10.31 9.05
N ILE A 221 17.66 9.48 8.09
CA ILE A 221 18.61 9.88 7.04
C ILE A 221 17.98 10.97 6.18
N ALA A 222 16.77 10.72 5.66
CA ALA A 222 16.05 11.69 4.84
C ALA A 222 15.78 13.00 5.60
N THR A 223 15.36 12.93 6.87
CA THR A 223 15.16 14.11 7.72
C THR A 223 16.46 14.89 7.92
N ALA A 224 17.58 14.21 8.18
CA ALA A 224 18.88 14.85 8.35
C ALA A 224 19.34 15.52 7.05
N MET A 225 19.16 14.88 5.89
CA MET A 225 19.47 15.48 4.59
C MET A 225 18.61 16.71 4.29
N ASN A 226 17.30 16.65 4.55
CA ASN A 226 16.37 17.78 4.36
C ASN A 226 16.74 18.98 5.24
N HIS A 227 17.23 18.73 6.46
CA HIS A 227 17.72 19.77 7.37
C HIS A 227 19.20 20.13 7.15
N GLN A 228 19.83 19.65 6.07
CA GLN A 228 21.24 19.88 5.73
C GLN A 228 22.22 19.44 6.84
N GLN A 229 21.80 18.50 7.70
CA GLN A 229 22.62 17.87 8.74
C GLN A 229 23.41 16.70 8.13
N TYR A 230 24.26 17.00 7.14
CA TYR A 230 24.89 15.98 6.30
C TYR A 230 25.80 15.01 7.06
N ASP A 231 26.54 15.49 8.07
CA ASP A 231 27.39 14.62 8.91
C ASP A 231 26.55 13.57 9.66
N LYS A 232 25.38 13.99 10.18
CA LYS A 232 24.44 13.09 10.84
C LYS A 232 23.83 12.10 9.86
N ALA A 233 23.42 12.57 8.68
CA ALA A 233 22.88 11.71 7.63
C ALA A 233 23.90 10.64 7.21
N LEU A 234 25.18 11.03 7.08
CA LEU A 234 26.27 10.14 6.70
C LEU A 234 26.49 9.08 7.78
N GLN A 235 26.57 9.48 9.05
CA GLN A 235 26.69 8.56 10.17
C GLN A 235 25.55 7.52 10.18
N LEU A 236 24.30 7.96 10.03
CA LEU A 236 23.13 7.08 10.02
C LEU A 236 23.15 6.11 8.83
N ALA A 237 23.58 6.56 7.65
CA ALA A 237 23.71 5.69 6.47
C ALA A 237 24.80 4.62 6.68
N GLU A 238 25.94 4.98 7.26
CA GLU A 238 27.01 4.03 7.59
C GLU A 238 26.58 3.02 8.67
N GLU A 239 25.77 3.44 9.65
CA GLU A 239 25.17 2.54 10.64
C GLU A 239 24.25 1.50 9.98
N GLY A 240 23.38 1.96 9.05
CA GLY A 240 22.53 1.08 8.24
C GLY A 240 23.34 0.09 7.40
N GLU A 241 24.40 0.58 6.74
CA GLU A 241 25.31 -0.24 5.93
C GLU A 241 25.96 -1.34 6.77
N ARG A 242 26.52 -1.00 7.95
CA ARG A 242 27.12 -1.97 8.86
C ARG A 242 26.11 -3.01 9.36
N HIS A 243 24.90 -2.57 9.68
CA HIS A 243 23.84 -3.46 10.16
C HIS A 243 23.45 -4.48 9.09
N ASP A 244 23.15 -4.04 7.87
CA ASP A 244 22.65 -4.93 6.81
C ASP A 244 23.76 -5.74 6.14
N THR A 245 25.02 -5.29 6.22
CA THR A 245 26.18 -6.13 5.89
C THR A 245 26.24 -7.35 6.81
N ARG A 246 26.04 -7.17 8.13
CA ARG A 246 26.05 -8.29 9.09
C ARG A 246 24.90 -9.26 8.86
N LYS A 247 23.76 -8.78 8.37
CA LYS A 247 22.60 -9.61 8.02
C LYS A 247 22.72 -10.26 6.63
N GLY A 248 23.69 -9.87 5.82
CA GLY A 248 23.92 -10.43 4.49
C GLY A 248 22.90 -9.97 3.44
N TYR A 249 22.45 -8.71 3.52
CA TYR A 249 21.46 -8.13 2.61
C TYR A 249 22.12 -7.15 1.62
N PRO A 250 22.75 -7.64 0.53
CA PRO A 250 23.53 -6.80 -0.39
C PRO A 250 22.72 -5.68 -1.02
N GLY A 251 21.46 -5.93 -1.40
CA GLY A 251 20.59 -4.89 -1.98
C GLY A 251 20.30 -3.73 -1.01
N LEU A 252 20.24 -4.00 0.31
CA LEU A 252 20.10 -2.93 1.31
C LEU A 252 21.43 -2.21 1.53
N VAL A 253 22.55 -2.94 1.55
CA VAL A 253 23.90 -2.36 1.61
C VAL A 253 24.11 -1.35 0.48
N ASP A 254 23.76 -1.72 -0.75
CA ASP A 254 23.87 -0.82 -1.91
C ASP A 254 22.98 0.41 -1.75
N GLN A 255 21.77 0.24 -1.19
CA GLN A 255 20.89 1.37 -0.91
C GLN A 255 21.49 2.38 0.10
N TRP A 256 22.17 1.91 1.15
CA TRP A 256 22.84 2.79 2.11
C TRP A 256 24.03 3.51 1.48
N LYS A 257 24.79 2.82 0.61
CA LYS A 257 25.84 3.44 -0.19
C LYS A 257 25.30 4.54 -1.09
N ARG A 258 24.11 4.39 -1.69
CA ARG A 258 23.50 5.45 -2.51
C ARG A 258 23.23 6.71 -1.70
N TYR A 259 22.71 6.59 -0.48
CA TYR A 259 22.57 7.75 0.42
C TYR A 259 23.92 8.43 0.70
N ARG A 260 24.97 7.64 0.97
CA ARG A 260 26.32 8.19 1.18
C ARG A 260 26.83 8.92 -0.06
N TYR A 261 26.61 8.35 -1.24
CA TYR A 261 26.95 8.96 -2.53
C TYR A 261 26.28 10.33 -2.71
N ASP A 262 24.96 10.40 -2.50
CA ASP A 262 24.18 11.63 -2.60
C ASP A 262 24.68 12.69 -1.60
N ILE A 263 25.01 12.27 -0.37
CA ILE A 263 25.57 13.16 0.64
C ILE A 263 26.95 13.68 0.23
N TYR A 264 27.82 12.82 -0.34
CA TYR A 264 29.13 13.25 -0.84
C TYR A 264 29.00 14.25 -1.99
N GLN A 265 28.02 14.07 -2.87
CA GLN A 265 27.72 15.04 -3.92
C GLN A 265 27.25 16.39 -3.33
N LEU A 266 26.33 16.37 -2.37
CA LEU A 266 25.79 17.58 -1.71
C LEU A 266 26.85 18.34 -0.88
N THR A 267 27.86 17.63 -0.37
CA THR A 267 28.95 18.19 0.44
C THR A 267 30.25 18.40 -0.34
N HIS A 268 30.23 18.19 -1.66
CA HIS A 268 31.39 18.33 -2.55
C HIS A 268 32.61 17.47 -2.14
N GLN A 269 32.37 16.28 -1.58
CA GLN A 269 33.42 15.33 -1.20
C GLN A 269 33.81 14.43 -2.38
N VAL A 270 34.44 15.02 -3.40
CA VAL A 270 34.73 14.40 -4.71
C VAL A 270 35.48 13.07 -4.60
N GLU A 271 36.50 12.97 -3.74
CA GLU A 271 37.29 11.74 -3.62
C GLU A 271 36.48 10.57 -3.05
N HIS A 272 35.62 10.84 -2.06
CA HIS A 272 34.71 9.82 -1.52
C HIS A 272 33.64 9.42 -2.55
N GLN A 273 33.17 10.38 -3.33
CA GLN A 273 32.21 10.16 -4.41
C GLN A 273 32.80 9.27 -5.51
N LYS A 274 34.02 9.56 -5.99
CA LYS A 274 34.73 8.75 -7.00
C LYS A 274 34.87 7.30 -6.56
N LYS A 275 35.39 7.07 -5.35
CA LYS A 275 35.58 5.72 -4.81
C LYS A 275 34.28 4.92 -4.78
N LEU A 276 33.18 5.54 -4.38
CA LEU A 276 31.89 4.85 -4.27
C LEU A 276 31.26 4.61 -5.65
N ALA A 277 31.43 5.54 -6.61
CA ALA A 277 31.04 5.32 -8.01
C ALA A 277 31.85 4.19 -8.68
N GLU A 278 33.14 4.06 -8.38
CA GLU A 278 33.95 2.93 -8.84
C GLU A 278 33.43 1.60 -8.29
N GLU A 279 33.09 1.54 -7.00
CA GLU A 279 32.47 0.36 -6.38
C GLU A 279 31.15 -0.03 -7.08
N PHE A 280 30.27 0.94 -7.34
CA PHE A 280 29.01 0.70 -8.07
C PHE A 280 29.23 0.25 -9.51
N LEU A 281 30.23 0.81 -10.20
CA LEU A 281 30.55 0.39 -11.56
C LEU A 281 31.02 -1.07 -11.61
N VAL A 282 31.86 -1.47 -10.65
CA VAL A 282 32.35 -2.87 -10.53
C VAL A 282 31.21 -3.83 -10.19
N SER A 283 30.17 -3.39 -9.46
CA SER A 283 28.97 -4.19 -9.20
C SER A 283 27.97 -4.24 -10.37
N GLY A 284 28.26 -3.57 -11.49
CA GLY A 284 27.46 -3.60 -12.71
C GLY A 284 26.47 -2.45 -12.85
N GLU A 285 26.51 -1.45 -11.96
CA GLU A 285 25.66 -0.25 -12.05
C GLU A 285 26.28 0.81 -12.98
N TYR A 286 26.23 0.55 -14.29
CA TYR A 286 26.84 1.41 -15.32
C TYR A 286 26.30 2.84 -15.38
N ALA A 287 25.17 3.14 -14.72
CA ALA A 287 24.66 4.51 -14.57
C ALA A 287 25.68 5.44 -13.90
N TYR A 288 26.55 4.90 -13.02
CA TYR A 288 27.60 5.66 -12.33
C TYR A 288 28.82 5.96 -13.21
N TYR A 289 28.96 5.35 -14.39
CA TYR A 289 30.08 5.63 -15.31
C TYR A 289 30.08 7.08 -15.81
N ALA A 290 28.91 7.59 -16.21
CA ALA A 290 28.77 8.97 -16.70
C ALA A 290 29.12 9.98 -15.59
N GLN A 291 28.63 9.74 -14.38
CA GLN A 291 28.92 10.59 -13.22
C GLN A 291 30.40 10.55 -12.85
N LEU A 292 31.02 9.36 -12.84
CA LEU A 292 32.45 9.20 -12.58
C LEU A 292 33.29 10.00 -13.61
N LYS A 293 32.93 9.91 -14.89
CA LYS A 293 33.61 10.65 -15.97
C LYS A 293 33.51 12.17 -15.81
N GLU A 294 32.41 12.69 -15.27
CA GLU A 294 32.27 14.13 -14.97
C GLU A 294 33.12 14.56 -13.78
N LEU A 295 33.36 13.67 -12.81
CA LEU A 295 34.20 13.93 -11.62
C LEU A 295 35.70 13.90 -11.94
N PHE A 296 36.10 13.24 -13.02
CA PHE A 296 37.43 13.34 -13.62
C PHE A 296 37.42 14.49 -14.65
N SER A 297 37.67 15.72 -14.19
CA SER A 297 37.89 16.88 -15.07
C SER A 297 38.90 16.55 -16.18
N LYS A 298 38.67 17.11 -17.38
CA LYS A 298 39.36 16.87 -18.68
C LYS A 298 40.90 17.00 -18.73
N ASP A 299 41.60 17.14 -17.61
CA ASP A 299 43.07 17.30 -17.53
C ASP A 299 43.78 16.11 -16.82
N GLU A 300 43.08 15.00 -16.57
CA GLU A 300 43.66 13.66 -16.39
C GLU A 300 43.36 12.77 -17.61
#